data_AF-A0A7W1CMR6-F1
#
_entry.id   AF-A0A7W1CMR6-F1
#
_cell.length_a   1.000
_cell.length_b   1.000
_cell.length_c   1.000
_cell.angle_alpha   90.00
_cell.angle_beta   90.00
_cell.angle_gamma   90.00
#
_symmetry.space_group_name_H-M   'P 1'
#
loop_
_entity.id
_entity.type
_entity.pdbx_description
1 polymer ?
#
loop_
_entity_poly.entity_id
_entity_poly.type
_entity_poly.pdbx_seq_one_letter_code
_entity_poly.pdbx_strand_id
1 'polypeptide(L)'
;MGANVVDERAADDAGEDDVVVLSWWQHPVNVIALAVTSALVAEMIGWLLASVAAEPGGGDGRHGVLQDMRVHHEQAVQMGSIFLDRADTDPGLHDVARGIVFGQGIEIGRMIQLLRDLDAPEAAEGDVAMAWMGMTTTHAEMAGMTTEAELDELVAASGADADERFVRLMIAHHRGAVTMAEFAADRAGSAEVRAMAAGMATRQADEIAELEQLVG
;
A
#
# COMPACT_ATOMS: atom_id res chain seq x y z
N MET A 1 -8.93 53.13 95.57
CA MET A 1 -10.39 53.29 95.61
C MET A 1 -11.01 52.46 94.49
N GLY A 2 -12.03 51.66 94.80
CA GLY A 2 -13.10 51.27 93.85
C GLY A 2 -12.91 49.97 93.07
N ALA A 3 -13.68 48.95 93.44
CA ALA A 3 -13.81 47.63 92.83
C ALA A 3 -14.91 47.56 91.75
N ASN A 4 -14.83 46.56 90.84
CA ASN A 4 -15.80 45.43 90.65
C ASN A 4 -15.61 44.77 89.27
N VAL A 5 -15.29 43.46 89.18
CA VAL A 5 -16.19 42.28 88.97
C VAL A 5 -16.95 42.39 87.63
N VAL A 6 -16.84 41.48 86.64
CA VAL A 6 -17.34 40.08 86.63
C VAL A 6 -16.51 39.16 85.69
N ASP A 7 -16.43 37.90 86.12
CA ASP A 7 -15.96 36.64 85.52
C ASP A 7 -16.71 36.20 84.25
N GLU A 8 -16.03 35.55 83.28
CA GLU A 8 -16.55 34.35 82.60
C GLU A 8 -15.52 33.66 81.67
N ARG A 9 -15.13 32.45 82.11
CA ARG A 9 -14.95 31.19 81.34
C ARG A 9 -13.77 30.98 80.38
N ALA A 10 -13.12 29.85 80.69
CA ALA A 10 -12.10 29.08 79.99
C ALA A 10 -12.44 28.62 78.55
N ALA A 11 -11.38 28.08 77.91
CA ALA A 11 -11.26 27.43 76.59
C ALA A 11 -10.95 28.41 75.46
N ASP A 12 -9.89 28.27 74.66
CA ASP A 12 -9.19 27.07 74.21
C ASP A 12 -7.73 27.41 73.88
N ASP A 13 -6.81 26.65 74.46
CA ASP A 13 -5.46 26.43 73.94
C ASP A 13 -5.54 25.16 73.07
N ALA A 14 -5.85 25.34 71.79
CA ALA A 14 -5.78 24.29 70.79
C ALA A 14 -4.91 24.82 69.66
N GLY A 15 -3.72 24.23 69.51
CA GLY A 15 -2.77 24.58 68.47
C GLY A 15 -3.45 24.64 67.10
N GLU A 16 -3.37 25.79 66.45
CA GLU A 16 -3.60 25.89 65.03
C GLU A 16 -2.52 25.03 64.36
N ASP A 17 -2.90 23.84 63.91
CA ASP A 17 -2.10 23.06 62.98
C ASP A 17 -1.77 23.97 61.79
N ASP A 18 -0.50 24.37 61.65
CA ASP A 18 -0.02 25.20 60.54
C ASP A 18 -0.34 24.44 59.23
N VAL A 19 -1.45 24.81 58.59
CA VAL A 19 -1.87 24.20 57.32
C VAL A 19 -0.92 24.71 56.25
N VAL A 20 0.08 23.90 55.92
CA VAL A 20 1.02 24.20 54.83
C VAL A 20 0.27 24.14 53.49
N VAL A 21 -0.18 25.30 53.02
CA VAL A 21 -0.75 25.45 51.68
C VAL A 21 0.39 25.42 50.66
N LEU A 22 0.59 24.27 50.02
CA LEU A 22 1.54 24.14 48.93
C LEU A 22 1.08 24.97 47.73
N SER A 23 2.02 25.66 47.08
CA SER A 23 1.73 26.26 45.78
C SER A 23 1.30 25.19 44.78
N TRP A 24 0.48 25.55 43.80
CA TRP A 24 -0.12 24.57 42.88
C TRP A 24 0.93 23.74 42.13
N TRP A 25 2.13 24.27 41.87
CA TRP A 25 3.24 23.55 41.22
C TRP A 25 4.04 22.65 42.18
N GLN A 26 3.83 22.77 43.49
CA GLN A 26 4.42 21.91 44.52
C GLN A 26 3.48 20.76 44.93
N HIS A 27 2.23 20.77 44.49
CA HIS A 27 1.33 19.65 44.70
C HIS A 27 1.81 18.42 43.89
N PRO A 28 2.09 17.28 44.54
CA PRO A 28 2.67 16.11 43.86
C PRO A 28 1.77 15.59 42.74
N VAL A 29 0.44 15.69 42.90
CA VAL A 29 -0.54 15.31 41.86
C VAL A 29 -0.39 16.16 40.61
N ASN A 30 -0.16 17.47 40.74
CA ASN A 30 -0.02 18.37 39.60
C ASN A 30 1.31 18.14 38.87
N VAL A 31 2.38 17.85 39.60
CA VAL A 31 3.68 17.47 39.02
C VAL A 31 3.58 16.16 38.25
N ILE A 32 2.90 15.16 38.83
CA ILE A 32 2.65 13.88 38.15
C ILE A 32 1.79 14.10 36.89
N ALA A 33 0.72 14.88 36.99
CA ALA A 33 -0.13 15.20 35.84
C ALA A 33 0.65 15.88 34.72
N LEU A 34 1.47 16.89 35.04
CA LEU A 34 2.35 17.56 34.08
C LEU A 34 3.34 16.61 33.42
N ALA A 35 3.95 15.70 34.19
CA ALA A 35 4.89 14.71 33.65
C ALA A 35 4.19 13.74 32.68
N VAL A 36 3.01 13.24 33.03
CA VAL A 36 2.22 12.35 32.17
C VAL A 36 1.78 13.07 30.90
N THR A 37 1.24 14.28 31.00
CA THR A 37 0.83 15.06 29.82
C THR A 37 2.02 15.37 28.92
N SER A 38 3.17 15.71 29.48
CA SER A 38 4.39 15.97 28.70
C SER A 38 4.89 14.72 27.97
N ALA A 39 4.82 13.55 28.62
CA ALA A 39 5.19 12.27 28.01
C ALA A 39 4.25 11.93 26.83
N LEU A 40 2.95 12.08 27.00
CA LEU A 40 1.96 11.84 25.93
C LEU A 40 2.15 12.82 24.75
N VAL A 41 2.44 14.09 25.04
CA VAL A 41 2.72 15.09 23.99
C VAL A 41 4.02 14.77 23.26
N ALA A 42 5.08 14.36 23.97
CA ALA A 42 6.33 13.95 23.35
C ALA A 42 6.15 12.71 22.47
N GLU A 43 5.35 11.74 22.91
CA GLU A 43 5.01 10.55 22.14
C GLU A 43 4.20 10.91 20.87
N MET A 44 3.19 11.77 21.01
CA MET A 44 2.42 12.29 19.88
C MET A 44 3.28 13.06 18.88
N ILE A 45 4.18 13.93 19.35
CA ILE A 45 5.12 14.66 18.49
C ILE A 45 6.09 13.69 17.81
N GLY A 46 6.61 12.70 18.54
CA GLY A 46 7.47 11.66 17.96
C GLY A 46 6.77 10.89 16.84
N TRP A 47 5.50 10.52 17.05
CA TRP A 47 4.67 9.88 16.04
C TRP A 47 4.42 10.79 14.82
N LEU A 48 4.10 12.07 15.04
CA LEU A 48 3.92 13.06 13.96
C LEU A 48 5.20 13.30 13.16
N LEU A 49 6.37 13.34 13.82
CA LEU A 49 7.65 13.50 13.15
C LEU A 49 8.06 12.25 12.36
N ALA A 50 7.75 11.06 12.89
CA ALA A 50 8.00 9.81 12.18
C ALA A 50 7.09 9.66 10.95
N SER A 51 5.83 10.10 11.02
CA SER A 51 4.89 10.02 9.90
C SER A 51 5.22 10.99 8.77
N VAL A 52 5.77 12.18 9.06
CA VAL A 52 6.27 13.10 8.01
C VAL A 52 7.62 12.68 7.43
N ALA A 53 8.41 11.89 8.17
CA ALA A 53 9.68 11.34 7.70
C ALA A 53 9.50 10.01 6.94
N ALA A 54 8.32 9.40 7.00
CA ALA A 54 7.99 8.26 6.16
C ALA A 54 7.89 8.75 4.71
N GLU A 55 8.83 8.32 3.87
CA GLU A 55 8.78 8.56 2.42
C GLU A 55 7.41 8.13 1.88
N PRO A 56 6.72 8.97 1.08
CA PRO A 56 5.48 8.59 0.44
C PRO A 56 5.81 7.52 -0.62
N GLY A 57 5.79 6.26 -0.20
CA GLY A 57 6.29 5.13 -0.98
C GLY A 57 6.51 3.81 -0.22
N GLY A 58 6.21 3.76 1.09
CA GLY A 58 5.98 2.50 1.79
C GLY A 58 7.18 1.54 1.82
N GLY A 59 8.31 1.96 2.38
CA GLY A 59 9.43 1.06 2.69
C GLY A 59 10.29 0.65 1.49
N ASP A 60 11.00 -0.47 1.61
CA ASP A 60 11.92 -1.05 0.61
C ASP A 60 11.22 -1.64 -0.63
N GLY A 61 10.03 -1.14 -0.96
CA GLY A 61 9.22 -1.52 -2.11
C GLY A 61 8.63 -2.93 -2.10
N ARG A 62 8.88 -3.74 -1.06
CA ARG A 62 8.42 -5.14 -1.01
C ARG A 62 6.89 -5.31 -0.99
N HIS A 63 6.15 -4.32 -0.47
CA HIS A 63 4.67 -4.35 -0.48
C HIS A 63 4.12 -3.69 -1.75
N GLY A 64 4.64 -2.51 -2.10
CA GLY A 64 4.16 -1.73 -3.25
C GLY A 64 4.23 -2.51 -4.56
N VAL A 65 5.33 -3.23 -4.83
CA VAL A 65 5.41 -4.08 -6.02
C VAL A 65 4.32 -5.13 -6.08
N LEU A 66 4.02 -5.80 -4.96
CA LEU A 66 3.03 -6.88 -4.92
C LEU A 66 1.62 -6.34 -5.08
N GLN A 67 1.34 -5.16 -4.52
CA GLN A 67 0.04 -4.49 -4.62
C GLN A 67 -0.20 -3.99 -6.06
N ASP A 68 0.77 -3.27 -6.62
CA ASP A 68 0.66 -2.67 -7.95
C ASP A 68 0.66 -3.74 -9.04
N MET A 69 1.56 -4.72 -8.97
CA MET A 69 1.63 -5.81 -9.93
C MET A 69 0.40 -6.72 -9.86
N ARG A 70 -0.26 -6.85 -8.70
CA ARG A 70 -1.55 -7.55 -8.63
C ARG A 70 -2.62 -6.87 -9.48
N VAL A 71 -2.74 -5.54 -9.37
CA VAL A 71 -3.72 -4.77 -10.16
C VAL A 71 -3.37 -4.82 -11.65
N HIS A 72 -2.07 -4.74 -11.99
CA HIS A 72 -1.56 -4.92 -13.35
C HIS A 72 -1.97 -6.30 -13.91
N HIS A 73 -1.70 -7.38 -13.18
CA HIS A 73 -2.07 -8.73 -13.58
C HIS A 73 -3.58 -8.95 -13.71
N GLU A 74 -4.39 -8.33 -12.85
CA GLU A 74 -5.86 -8.40 -12.96
C GLU A 74 -6.36 -7.87 -14.30
N GLN A 75 -5.74 -6.80 -14.84
CA GLN A 75 -6.09 -6.28 -16.16
C GLN A 75 -5.63 -7.21 -17.30
N ALA A 76 -4.46 -7.84 -17.20
CA ALA A 76 -4.04 -8.86 -18.18
C ALA A 76 -5.01 -10.06 -18.21
N VAL A 77 -5.42 -10.56 -17.04
CA VAL A 77 -6.44 -11.62 -16.94
C VAL A 77 -7.77 -11.17 -17.55
N GLN A 78 -8.18 -9.92 -17.33
CA GLN A 78 -9.37 -9.35 -17.95
C GLN A 78 -9.25 -9.31 -19.48
N MET A 79 -8.18 -8.75 -20.04
CA MET A 79 -7.94 -8.69 -21.48
C MET A 79 -7.92 -10.08 -22.12
N GLY A 80 -7.22 -11.04 -21.50
CA GLY A 80 -7.19 -12.42 -21.95
C GLY A 80 -8.58 -13.06 -21.93
N SER A 81 -9.35 -12.86 -20.86
CA SER A 81 -10.72 -13.38 -20.76
C SER A 81 -11.65 -12.78 -21.83
N ILE A 82 -11.57 -11.45 -22.03
CA ILE A 82 -12.30 -10.78 -23.11
C ILE A 82 -11.94 -11.43 -24.44
N PHE A 83 -10.67 -11.61 -24.76
CA PHE A 83 -10.22 -12.21 -26.02
C PHE A 83 -10.73 -13.65 -26.22
N LEU A 84 -10.68 -14.47 -25.16
CA LEU A 84 -11.10 -15.88 -25.19
C LEU A 84 -12.60 -16.09 -25.43
N ASP A 85 -13.44 -15.09 -25.20
CA ASP A 85 -14.87 -15.17 -25.50
C ASP A 85 -15.17 -15.13 -27.01
N ARG A 86 -14.17 -14.83 -27.86
CA ARG A 86 -14.32 -14.80 -29.33
C ARG A 86 -14.00 -16.15 -29.95
N ALA A 87 -14.91 -16.67 -30.76
CA ALA A 87 -14.71 -17.94 -31.47
C ALA A 87 -14.10 -17.78 -32.86
N ASP A 88 -13.97 -16.55 -33.37
CA ASP A 88 -13.55 -16.22 -34.73
C ASP A 88 -12.10 -15.70 -34.84
N THR A 89 -11.30 -15.85 -33.78
CA THR A 89 -9.91 -15.40 -33.66
C THR A 89 -8.89 -16.52 -33.90
N ASP A 90 -7.60 -16.17 -34.01
CA ASP A 90 -6.53 -17.14 -34.26
C ASP A 90 -6.40 -18.19 -33.12
N PRO A 91 -6.39 -19.50 -33.44
CA PRO A 91 -6.27 -20.56 -32.43
C PRO A 91 -4.97 -20.51 -31.60
N GLY A 92 -3.86 -20.08 -32.21
CA GLY A 92 -2.58 -19.91 -31.53
C GLY A 92 -2.62 -18.76 -30.54
N LEU A 93 -3.23 -17.63 -30.90
CA LEU A 93 -3.47 -16.52 -29.96
C LEU A 93 -4.40 -16.94 -28.81
N HIS A 94 -5.38 -17.81 -29.07
CA HIS A 94 -6.22 -18.42 -28.04
C HIS A 94 -5.43 -19.26 -27.04
N ASP A 95 -4.43 -20.00 -27.51
CA ASP A 95 -3.55 -20.78 -26.65
C ASP A 95 -2.70 -19.87 -25.76
N VAL A 96 -2.12 -18.81 -26.33
CA VAL A 96 -1.35 -17.81 -25.57
C VAL A 96 -2.22 -17.09 -24.54
N ALA A 97 -3.42 -16.63 -24.93
CA ALA A 97 -4.34 -15.95 -24.03
C ALA A 97 -4.77 -16.84 -22.85
N ARG A 98 -5.01 -18.15 -23.09
CA ARG A 98 -5.24 -19.13 -22.01
C ARG A 98 -4.03 -19.27 -21.09
N GLY A 99 -2.83 -19.29 -21.66
CA GLY A 99 -1.57 -19.29 -20.92
C GLY A 99 -1.45 -18.08 -19.98
N ILE A 100 -1.69 -16.87 -20.50
CA ILE A 100 -1.65 -15.61 -19.74
C ILE A 100 -2.69 -15.62 -18.62
N VAL A 101 -3.96 -15.92 -18.91
CA VAL A 101 -5.03 -15.95 -17.90
C VAL A 101 -4.71 -16.91 -16.75
N PHE A 102 -4.22 -18.11 -17.08
CA PHE A 102 -3.87 -19.10 -16.06
C PHE A 102 -2.59 -18.72 -15.29
N GLY A 103 -1.54 -18.33 -16.02
CA GLY A 103 -0.25 -17.96 -15.47
C GLY A 103 -0.36 -16.77 -14.53
N GLN A 104 -0.91 -15.66 -15.01
CA GLN A 104 -1.07 -14.44 -14.21
C GLN A 104 -2.06 -14.63 -13.06
N GLY A 105 -3.09 -15.46 -13.22
CA GLY A 105 -3.99 -15.86 -12.12
C GLY A 105 -3.25 -16.56 -10.96
N ILE A 106 -2.30 -17.45 -11.26
CA ILE A 106 -1.45 -18.09 -10.24
C ILE A 106 -0.57 -17.06 -9.54
N GLU A 107 -0.02 -16.10 -10.30
CA GLU A 107 0.84 -15.06 -9.75
C GLU A 107 0.09 -14.10 -8.83
N ILE A 108 -1.14 -13.71 -9.17
CA ILE A 108 -2.03 -12.96 -8.28
C ILE A 108 -2.15 -13.68 -6.94
N GLY A 109 -2.44 -14.99 -6.96
CA GLY A 109 -2.53 -15.79 -5.74
C GLY A 109 -1.23 -15.80 -4.93
N ARG A 110 -0.08 -15.88 -5.61
CA ARG A 110 1.23 -15.82 -4.95
C ARG A 110 1.54 -14.44 -4.36
N MET A 111 1.19 -13.35 -5.04
CA MET A 111 1.36 -11.98 -4.51
C MET A 111 0.51 -11.76 -3.27
N ILE A 112 -0.75 -12.23 -3.28
CA ILE A 112 -1.64 -12.20 -2.12
C ILE A 112 -1.03 -12.98 -0.96
N GLN A 113 -0.50 -14.18 -1.22
CA GLN A 113 0.12 -14.99 -0.18
C GLN A 113 1.34 -14.28 0.43
N LEU A 114 2.21 -13.70 -0.41
CA LEU A 114 3.37 -12.93 0.07
C LEU A 114 2.97 -11.70 0.86
N LEU A 115 1.94 -10.97 0.45
CA LEU A 115 1.42 -9.82 1.20
C LEU A 115 0.94 -10.26 2.59
N ARG A 116 0.25 -11.40 2.69
CA ARG A 116 -0.18 -11.96 3.99
C ARG A 116 1.01 -12.40 4.85
N ASP A 117 2.02 -13.04 4.26
CA ASP A 117 3.22 -13.46 4.97
C ASP A 117 4.04 -12.26 5.48
N LEU A 118 3.91 -11.11 4.81
CA LEU A 118 4.53 -9.84 5.20
C LEU A 118 3.67 -9.00 6.16
N ASP A 119 2.50 -9.50 6.60
CA ASP A 119 1.51 -8.79 7.41
C ASP A 119 1.09 -7.44 6.79
N ALA A 120 0.97 -7.42 5.46
CA ALA A 120 0.63 -6.25 4.67
C ALA A 120 -0.79 -6.37 4.07
N PRO A 121 -1.49 -5.24 3.88
CA PRO A 121 -2.79 -5.25 3.20
C PRO A 121 -2.64 -5.70 1.73
N GLU A 122 -3.63 -6.43 1.23
CA GLU A 122 -3.61 -6.98 -0.15
C GLU A 122 -3.74 -5.88 -1.24
N ALA A 123 -4.21 -4.70 -0.86
CA ALA A 123 -4.34 -3.53 -1.71
C ALA A 123 -3.72 -2.31 -1.03
N ALA A 124 -3.13 -1.42 -1.83
CA ALA A 124 -2.73 -0.10 -1.36
C ALA A 124 -3.98 0.73 -0.98
N GLU A 125 -3.83 1.64 -0.03
CA GLU A 125 -4.91 2.57 0.31
C GLU A 125 -5.05 3.65 -0.76
N GLY A 126 -6.26 3.81 -1.30
CA GLY A 126 -6.55 4.79 -2.35
C GLY A 126 -6.05 4.35 -3.72
N ASP A 127 -5.86 5.33 -4.61
CA ASP A 127 -5.45 5.11 -5.99
C ASP A 127 -3.98 5.51 -6.23
N VAL A 128 -3.13 5.32 -5.22
CA VAL A 128 -1.69 5.62 -5.33
C VAL A 128 -0.96 4.37 -5.77
N ALA A 129 -0.22 4.46 -6.87
CA ALA A 129 0.62 3.41 -7.43
C ALA A 129 2.05 3.91 -7.68
N MET A 130 2.98 2.99 -7.87
CA MET A 130 4.37 3.19 -8.31
C MET A 130 5.24 4.06 -7.40
N ALA A 131 4.73 4.43 -6.22
CA ALA A 131 5.47 5.23 -5.24
C ALA A 131 6.76 4.52 -4.77
N TRP A 132 6.74 3.18 -4.71
CA TRP A 132 7.92 2.35 -4.41
C TRP A 132 9.03 2.40 -5.48
N MET A 133 8.73 2.88 -6.69
CA MET A 133 9.71 3.14 -7.75
C MET A 133 10.16 4.61 -7.80
N GLY A 134 9.66 5.47 -6.91
CA GLY A 134 9.91 6.91 -6.95
C GLY A 134 9.21 7.62 -8.11
N MET A 135 8.17 7.00 -8.69
CA MET A 135 7.41 7.51 -9.83
C MET A 135 5.92 7.45 -9.55
N THR A 136 5.49 8.06 -8.43
CA THR A 136 4.11 8.03 -7.97
C THR A 136 3.12 8.43 -9.06
N THR A 137 2.12 7.59 -9.28
CA THR A 137 1.07 7.75 -10.28
C THR A 137 -0.22 7.07 -9.80
N THR A 138 -1.23 6.94 -10.66
CA THR A 138 -2.47 6.21 -10.38
C THR A 138 -2.41 4.78 -10.93
N HIS A 139 -3.27 3.87 -10.46
CA HIS A 139 -3.27 2.50 -10.99
C HIS A 139 -3.58 2.47 -12.50
N ALA A 140 -4.44 3.36 -12.97
CA ALA A 140 -4.79 3.48 -14.39
C ALA A 140 -3.63 3.98 -15.27
N GLU A 141 -2.65 4.68 -14.67
CA GLU A 141 -1.51 5.27 -15.35
C GLU A 141 -0.22 4.47 -15.17
N MET A 142 -0.28 3.31 -14.49
CA MET A 142 0.88 2.41 -14.40
C MET A 142 1.36 2.02 -15.81
N ALA A 143 2.67 1.81 -15.94
CA ALA A 143 3.29 1.52 -17.22
C ALA A 143 2.59 0.34 -17.92
N GLY A 144 2.14 0.55 -19.16
CA GLY A 144 1.52 -0.49 -19.98
C GLY A 144 0.04 -0.77 -19.69
N MET A 145 -0.58 -0.12 -18.72
CA MET A 145 -2.02 -0.29 -18.49
C MET A 145 -2.82 0.14 -19.72
N THR A 146 -3.81 -0.67 -20.05
CA THR A 146 -4.79 -0.42 -21.10
C THR A 146 -5.87 0.51 -20.57
N THR A 147 -6.24 1.52 -21.37
CA THR A 147 -7.30 2.45 -21.00
C THR A 147 -8.70 1.81 -21.10
N GLU A 148 -9.69 2.37 -20.42
CA GLU A 148 -11.10 1.91 -20.54
C GLU A 148 -11.58 1.93 -22.00
N ALA A 149 -11.23 2.99 -22.75
CA ALA A 149 -11.59 3.10 -24.17
C ALA A 149 -10.94 2.00 -25.03
N GLU A 150 -9.69 1.64 -24.76
CA GLU A 150 -9.03 0.54 -25.47
C GLU A 150 -9.59 -0.83 -25.09
N LEU A 151 -10.02 -1.02 -23.83
CA LEU A 151 -10.75 -2.22 -23.43
C LEU A 151 -12.10 -2.31 -24.15
N ASP A 152 -12.85 -1.21 -24.24
CA ASP A 152 -14.13 -1.16 -24.98
C ASP A 152 -13.92 -1.47 -26.48
N GLU A 153 -12.84 -0.96 -27.06
CA GLU A 153 -12.46 -1.29 -28.43
C GLU A 153 -12.11 -2.77 -28.59
N LEU A 154 -11.36 -3.36 -27.65
CA LEU A 154 -11.08 -4.80 -27.64
C LEU A 154 -12.39 -5.61 -27.51
N VAL A 155 -13.32 -5.17 -26.66
CA VAL A 155 -14.65 -5.79 -26.50
C VAL A 155 -15.44 -5.74 -27.81
N ALA A 156 -15.40 -4.63 -28.54
CA ALA A 156 -16.12 -4.46 -29.79
C ALA A 156 -15.49 -5.16 -31.01
N ALA A 157 -14.19 -5.47 -30.95
CA ALA A 157 -13.45 -6.07 -32.05
C ALA A 157 -13.85 -7.54 -32.32
N SER A 158 -13.60 -8.03 -33.52
CA SER A 158 -13.82 -9.43 -33.89
C SER A 158 -12.81 -9.90 -34.95
N GLY A 159 -12.64 -11.22 -35.07
CA GLY A 159 -11.68 -11.85 -35.99
C GLY A 159 -10.29 -11.21 -35.95
N ALA A 160 -9.71 -10.96 -37.12
CA ALA A 160 -8.36 -10.40 -37.24
C ALA A 160 -8.17 -9.02 -36.57
N ASP A 161 -9.22 -8.20 -36.46
CA ASP A 161 -9.13 -6.92 -35.74
C ASP A 161 -9.00 -7.15 -34.23
N ALA A 162 -9.68 -8.16 -33.68
CA ALA A 162 -9.50 -8.55 -32.28
C ALA A 162 -8.11 -9.14 -32.04
N ASP A 163 -7.58 -9.94 -32.97
CA ASP A 163 -6.22 -10.50 -32.91
C ASP A 163 -5.17 -9.38 -32.83
N GLU A 164 -5.19 -8.42 -33.77
CA GLU A 164 -4.25 -7.31 -33.82
C GLU A 164 -4.31 -6.44 -32.55
N ARG A 165 -5.52 -6.14 -32.09
CA ARG A 165 -5.74 -5.32 -30.88
C ARG A 165 -5.25 -6.02 -29.63
N PHE A 166 -5.61 -7.30 -29.44
CA PHE A 166 -5.19 -8.08 -28.29
C PHE A 166 -3.67 -8.14 -28.20
N VAL A 167 -3.00 -8.47 -29.31
CA VAL A 167 -1.54 -8.56 -29.34
C VAL A 167 -0.89 -7.20 -29.07
N ARG A 168 -1.36 -6.13 -29.71
CA ARG A 168 -0.83 -4.78 -29.49
C ARG A 168 -0.92 -4.38 -28.01
N LEU A 169 -2.10 -4.56 -27.42
CA LEU A 169 -2.37 -4.18 -26.03
C LEU A 169 -1.58 -5.04 -25.05
N MET A 170 -1.59 -6.36 -25.23
CA MET A 170 -0.91 -7.28 -24.33
C MET A 170 0.63 -7.14 -24.38
N ILE A 171 1.21 -6.88 -25.55
CA ILE A 171 2.64 -6.56 -25.65
C ILE A 171 2.98 -5.27 -24.90
N ALA A 172 2.19 -4.21 -25.06
CA ALA A 172 2.40 -2.95 -24.34
C ALA A 172 2.29 -3.14 -22.82
N HIS A 173 1.29 -3.92 -22.40
CA HIS A 173 1.05 -4.29 -21.02
C HIS A 173 2.23 -5.07 -20.43
N HIS A 174 2.65 -6.16 -21.05
CA HIS A 174 3.80 -6.95 -20.60
C HIS A 174 5.10 -6.13 -20.57
N ARG A 175 5.36 -5.22 -21.51
CA ARG A 175 6.56 -4.35 -21.46
C ARG A 175 6.57 -3.45 -20.23
N GLY A 176 5.41 -2.91 -19.85
CA GLY A 176 5.23 -2.17 -18.61
C GLY A 176 5.54 -3.04 -17.39
N ALA A 177 4.96 -4.24 -17.35
CA ALA A 177 5.15 -5.18 -16.26
C ALA A 177 6.60 -5.68 -16.15
N VAL A 178 7.30 -5.92 -17.26
CA VAL A 178 8.74 -6.26 -17.27
C VAL A 178 9.54 -5.14 -16.63
N THR A 179 9.27 -3.88 -16.98
CA THR A 179 9.96 -2.72 -16.38
C THR A 179 9.80 -2.68 -14.86
N MET A 180 8.57 -2.91 -14.37
CA MET A 180 8.27 -2.96 -12.94
C MET A 180 8.97 -4.15 -12.26
N ALA A 181 8.88 -5.32 -12.88
CA ALA A 181 9.43 -6.56 -12.35
C ALA A 181 10.97 -6.54 -12.28
N GLU A 182 11.65 -5.99 -13.28
CA GLU A 182 13.11 -5.82 -13.28
C GLU A 182 13.56 -4.87 -12.15
N PHE A 183 12.87 -3.74 -11.98
CA PHE A 183 13.17 -2.80 -10.90
C PHE A 183 13.01 -3.48 -9.52
N ALA A 184 11.92 -4.23 -9.34
CA ALA A 184 11.66 -4.95 -8.10
C ALA A 184 12.68 -6.07 -7.86
N ALA A 185 13.09 -6.81 -8.90
CA ALA A 185 14.11 -7.85 -8.81
C ALA A 185 15.45 -7.31 -8.29
N ASP A 186 15.77 -6.05 -8.60
CA ASP A 186 16.98 -5.36 -8.14
C ASP A 186 16.81 -4.76 -6.73
N ARG A 187 15.66 -4.11 -6.45
CA ARG A 187 15.53 -3.19 -5.30
C ARG A 187 14.60 -3.63 -4.19
N ALA A 188 13.70 -4.59 -4.41
CA ALA A 188 12.74 -4.97 -3.37
C ALA A 188 13.47 -5.53 -2.14
N GLY A 189 13.09 -5.13 -0.93
CA GLY A 189 13.82 -5.53 0.28
C GLY A 189 13.57 -6.96 0.77
N SER A 190 12.71 -7.73 0.10
CA SER A 190 12.53 -9.17 0.35
C SER A 190 13.18 -10.02 -0.75
N ALA A 191 14.02 -10.98 -0.36
CA ALA A 191 14.66 -11.90 -1.29
C ALA A 191 13.65 -12.75 -2.07
N GLU A 192 12.54 -13.11 -1.43
CA GLU A 192 11.46 -13.86 -2.08
C GLU A 192 10.71 -13.01 -3.09
N VAL A 193 10.43 -11.74 -2.77
CA VAL A 193 9.81 -10.78 -3.69
C VAL A 193 10.72 -10.53 -4.89
N ARG A 194 12.03 -10.34 -4.68
CA ARG A 194 13.00 -10.20 -5.78
C ARG A 194 13.03 -11.42 -6.69
N ALA A 195 13.02 -12.63 -6.11
CA ALA A 195 13.01 -13.87 -6.89
C ALA A 195 11.72 -14.04 -7.70
N MET A 196 10.57 -13.70 -7.10
CA MET A 196 9.29 -13.73 -7.80
C MET A 196 9.28 -12.73 -8.96
N ALA A 197 9.74 -11.50 -8.73
CA ALA A 197 9.81 -10.44 -9.74
C ALA A 197 10.75 -10.81 -10.91
N ALA A 198 11.92 -11.41 -10.64
CA ALA A 198 12.79 -11.91 -11.70
C ALA A 198 12.11 -13.00 -12.56
N GLY A 199 11.34 -13.88 -11.92
CA GLY A 199 10.54 -14.89 -12.62
C GLY A 199 9.43 -14.29 -13.47
N MET A 200 8.76 -13.23 -12.98
CA MET A 200 7.77 -12.47 -13.74
C MET A 200 8.37 -11.82 -14.99
N ALA A 201 9.50 -11.11 -14.83
CA ALA A 201 10.17 -10.43 -15.94
C ALA A 201 10.54 -11.42 -17.05
N THR A 202 11.07 -12.59 -16.68
CA THR A 202 11.43 -13.64 -17.64
C THR A 202 10.21 -14.13 -18.40
N ARG A 203 9.15 -14.54 -17.69
CA ARG A 203 7.94 -15.09 -18.33
C ARG A 203 7.23 -14.07 -19.22
N GLN A 204 7.11 -12.83 -18.77
CA GLN A 204 6.44 -11.81 -19.59
C GLN A 204 7.28 -11.41 -20.81
N ALA A 205 8.61 -11.51 -20.75
CA ALA A 205 9.46 -11.39 -21.93
C ALA A 205 9.25 -12.56 -22.93
N ASP A 206 9.09 -13.78 -22.43
CA ASP A 206 8.78 -14.95 -23.26
C ASP A 206 7.38 -14.81 -23.90
N GLU A 207 6.36 -14.38 -23.14
CA GLU A 207 4.99 -14.14 -23.64
C GLU A 207 4.97 -13.03 -24.73
N ILE A 208 5.77 -11.96 -24.58
CA ILE A 208 5.96 -10.97 -25.66
C ILE A 208 6.51 -11.64 -26.93
N ALA A 209 7.53 -12.48 -26.80
CA ALA A 209 8.14 -13.14 -27.96
C ALA A 209 7.18 -14.12 -28.64
N GLU A 210 6.30 -14.78 -27.89
CA GLU A 210 5.24 -15.63 -28.44
C GLU A 210 4.19 -14.81 -29.21
N LEU A 211 3.74 -13.70 -28.63
CA LEU A 211 2.78 -12.79 -29.28
C LEU A 211 3.35 -12.17 -30.57
N GLU A 212 4.61 -11.74 -30.55
CA GLU A 212 5.29 -11.17 -31.73
C GLU A 212 5.42 -12.18 -32.88
N GLN A 213 5.52 -13.48 -32.59
CA GLN A 213 5.57 -14.53 -33.60
C GLN A 213 4.22 -14.79 -34.28
N LEU A 214 3.11 -14.48 -33.61
CA LEU A 214 1.75 -14.75 -34.09
C LEU A 214 1.13 -13.58 -34.86
N VAL A 215 1.75 -12.39 -34.81
CA VAL A 215 1.31 -11.17 -35.52
C VAL A 215 2.19 -10.82 -36.74
N GLY A 216 3.19 -11.64 -37.05
CA GLY A 216 4.05 -11.52 -38.25
C GLY A 216 3.65 -12.45 -39.39
#